data_AF-A0A1G6NSC3-F1
#
_entry.id   AF-A0A1G6NSC3-F1
#
_cell.length_a   1.000
_cell.length_b   1.000
_cell.length_c   1.000
_cell.angle_alpha   90.00
_cell.angle_beta   90.00
_cell.angle_gamma   90.00
#
_symmetry.space_group_name_H-M   'P 1'
#
loop_
_entity.id
_entity.type
_entity.pdbx_description
1 polymer ?
#
loop_
_entity_poly.entity_id
_entity_poly.type
_entity_poly.pdbx_seq_one_letter_code
_entity_poly.pdbx_strand_id
1 'polypeptide(L)' 'MNKLIPIFINGKKWVQLSQLSRDQERKFKSWLPVNCLKKVFFQGMELKDCVDFETYEYWFKSNQISGQKQEAFDI' A
#
# COMPACT_ATOMS: atom_id res chain seq x y z
N MET A 1 10.46 4.07 -6.66
CA MET A 1 9.17 3.46 -6.27
C MET A 1 8.05 4.44 -6.58
N ASN A 2 6.98 4.03 -7.27
CA ASN A 2 5.82 4.89 -7.47
C ASN A 2 4.88 4.83 -6.25
N LYS A 3 4.47 6.00 -5.75
CA LYS A 3 3.47 6.12 -4.69
C LYS A 3 2.07 6.02 -5.30
N LEU A 4 1.20 5.22 -4.69
CA LEU A 4 -0.20 5.11 -5.11
C LEU A 4 -0.99 6.36 -4.73
N ILE A 5 -1.91 6.74 -5.62
CA ILE A 5 -2.90 7.79 -5.37
C ILE A 5 -4.10 7.14 -4.65
N PRO A 6 -4.56 7.69 -3.51
CA PRO A 6 -5.71 7.15 -2.83
C PRO A 6 -7.02 7.40 -3.57
N ILE A 7 -7.93 6.45 -3.45
CA ILE A 7 -9.33 6.55 -3.88
C ILE A 7 -10.16 6.99 -2.66
N PHE A 8 -11.00 8.00 -2.82
CA PHE A 8 -11.87 8.48 -1.75
C PHE A 8 -13.23 7.78 -1.81
N ILE A 9 -13.54 6.97 -0.79
CA ILE A 9 -14.75 6.15 -0.73
C ILE A 9 -15.35 6.25 0.67
N ASN A 10 -16.62 6.64 0.76
CA ASN A 10 -17.38 6.78 2.02
C ASN A 10 -16.65 7.61 3.10
N GLY A 11 -16.02 8.73 2.69
CA GLY A 11 -15.30 9.61 3.61
C GLY A 11 -13.90 9.13 4.00
N LYS A 12 -13.44 7.99 3.48
CA LYS A 12 -12.13 7.41 3.79
C LYS A 12 -11.26 7.27 2.54
N LYS A 13 -9.94 7.32 2.73
CA LYS A 13 -8.95 7.12 1.66
C LYS A 13 -8.51 5.66 1.63
N TRP A 14 -8.64 5.04 0.47
CA TRP A 14 -8.29 3.64 0.24
C TRP A 14 -7.25 3.53 -0.86
N VAL A 15 -6.44 2.48 -0.83
CA VAL A 15 -5.60 2.07 -1.95
C VAL A 15 -5.83 0.60 -2.25
N GLN A 16 -5.81 0.26 -3.54
CA GLN A 16 -5.93 -1.11 -3.98
C GLN A 16 -4.54 -1.69 -4.22
N LEU A 17 -4.23 -2.79 -3.55
CA LEU A 17 -2.91 -3.42 -3.63
C LEU A 17 -2.53 -3.89 -5.03
N SER A 18 -3.50 -4.26 -5.86
CA SER A 18 -3.27 -4.70 -7.25
C SER A 18 -2.69 -3.60 -8.15
N GLN A 19 -2.68 -2.35 -7.69
CA GLN A 19 -2.03 -1.23 -8.41
C GLN A 19 -0.52 -1.14 -8.11
N LEU A 20 -0.02 -1.88 -7.12
CA LEU A 20 1.41 -2.00 -6.85
C LEU A 20 2.08 -2.97 -7.83
N SER A 21 3.41 -2.86 -7.95
CA SER A 21 4.17 -3.93 -8.60
C SER A 21 4.08 -5.22 -7.77
N ARG A 22 4.19 -6.38 -8.42
CA ARG A 22 4.09 -7.70 -7.74
C ARG A 22 5.03 -7.83 -6.53
N ASP A 23 6.25 -7.31 -6.63
CA ASP A 23 7.22 -7.31 -5.52
C ASP A 23 6.77 -6.42 -4.36
N GLN A 24 6.26 -5.22 -4.65
CA GLN A 24 5.75 -4.31 -3.62
C GLN A 24 4.51 -4.87 -2.96
N GLU A 25 3.59 -5.42 -3.74
CA GLU A 25 2.38 -6.09 -3.26
C GLU A 25 2.73 -7.23 -2.31
N ARG A 26 3.66 -8.12 -2.69
CA ARG A 26 4.10 -9.24 -1.86
C ARG A 26 4.72 -8.75 -0.56
N LYS A 27 5.67 -7.80 -0.62
CA LYS A 27 6.31 -7.22 0.57
C LYS A 27 5.31 -6.57 1.50
N PHE A 28 4.32 -5.85 0.95
CA PHE A 28 3.31 -5.19 1.75
C PHE A 28 2.33 -6.20 2.37
N LYS A 29 1.87 -7.19 1.61
CA LYS A 29 1.01 -8.28 2.11
C LYS A 29 1.68 -9.07 3.23
N SER A 30 2.99 -9.32 3.16
CA SER A 30 3.76 -9.97 4.23
C SER A 30 3.94 -9.11 5.49
N TRP A 31 3.88 -7.78 5.36
CA TRP A 31 3.95 -6.85 6.48
C TRP A 31 2.57 -6.63 7.14
N LEU A 32 1.49 -6.79 6.38
CA LEU A 32 0.14 -6.56 6.86
C LEU A 32 -0.37 -7.71 7.76
N PRO A 33 -1.11 -7.39 8.84
CA PRO A 33 -1.93 -8.36 9.55
C PRO A 33 -2.98 -9.00 8.63
N VAL A 34 -3.33 -10.26 8.92
CA VAL A 34 -4.21 -11.12 8.09
C VAL A 34 -5.59 -10.51 7.78
N ASN A 35 -6.08 -9.56 8.60
CA ASN A 35 -7.43 -8.99 8.51
C ASN A 35 -7.50 -7.52 8.02
N CYS A 36 -6.37 -6.95 7.57
CA CYS A 36 -6.31 -5.55 7.12
C CYS A 36 -6.85 -5.34 5.70
N LEU A 37 -6.95 -6.39 4.89
CA LEU A 37 -7.49 -6.29 3.53
C LEU A 37 -9.01 -6.27 3.56
N LYS A 38 -9.58 -5.28 2.89
CA LYS A 38 -11.03 -5.09 2.78
C LYS A 38 -11.46 -5.13 1.33
N LYS A 39 -12.73 -5.49 1.14
CA LYS A 39 -13.45 -5.25 -0.10
C LYS A 39 -14.20 -3.95 0.04
N VAL A 40 -14.13 -3.09 -0.98
CA VAL A 40 -14.78 -1.78 -0.97
C VAL A 40 -15.58 -1.63 -2.26
N PHE A 41 -16.80 -1.15 -2.16
CA PHE A 41 -17.64 -0.84 -3.31
C PHE A 41 -17.45 0.61 -3.74
N PHE A 42 -17.12 0.82 -5.02
CA PHE A 42 -16.96 2.14 -5.60
C PHE A 42 -17.59 2.17 -6.99
N GLN A 43 -18.55 3.09 -7.20
CA GLN A 43 -19.21 3.30 -8.50
C GLN A 43 -19.75 2.01 -9.15
N GLY A 44 -20.33 1.11 -8.36
CA GLY A 44 -20.86 -0.17 -8.85
C GLY A 44 -19.81 -1.26 -9.08
N MET A 45 -18.53 -1.00 -8.81
CA MET A 45 -17.45 -1.98 -8.87
C MET A 45 -17.05 -2.44 -7.46
N GLU A 46 -16.82 -3.75 -7.29
CA GLU A 46 -16.20 -4.30 -6.08
C GLU A 46 -14.67 -4.26 -6.24
N LEU A 47 -14.01 -3.39 -5.48
CA LEU A 47 -12.56 -3.37 -5.35
C LEU A 47 -12.14 -4.35 -4.27
N LYS A 48 -11.30 -5.32 -4.63
CA LYS A 48 -10.71 -6.30 -3.72
C LYS A 48 -9.31 -5.87 -3.29
N ASP A 49 -8.84 -6.42 -2.17
CA ASP A 49 -7.50 -6.17 -1.63
C ASP A 49 -7.22 -4.68 -1.37
N CYS A 50 -8.22 -3.97 -0.84
CA CYS A 50 -8.08 -2.57 -0.44
C CYS A 50 -7.56 -2.46 1.00
N VAL A 51 -6.78 -1.42 1.26
CA VAL A 51 -6.31 -1.05 2.59
C VAL A 51 -6.43 0.45 2.79
N ASP A 52 -6.59 0.89 4.04
CA ASP A 52 -6.60 2.30 4.39
C ASP A 52 -5.29 2.96 3.93
N PHE A 53 -5.41 4.13 3.31
CA PHE A 53 -4.27 4.85 2.77
C PHE A 53 -3.22 5.20 3.84
N GLU A 54 -3.63 5.45 5.07
CA GLU A 54 -2.73 5.74 6.19
C GLU A 54 -1.79 4.56 6.49
N THR A 55 -2.33 3.34 6.46
CA THR A 55 -1.54 2.11 6.65
C THR A 55 -0.54 1.93 5.52
N TYR A 56 -0.97 2.15 4.27
CA TYR A 56 -0.08 2.15 3.11
C TYR A 56 1.00 3.22 3.19
N GLU A 57 0.64 4.44 3.58
CA GLU A 57 1.58 5.55 3.65
C GLU A 57 2.66 5.31 4.71
N TYR A 58 2.29 4.73 5.86
CA TYR A 58 3.25 4.33 6.88
C TYR A 58 4.25 3.30 6.34
N TRP A 59 3.75 2.22 5.73
CA TRP A 59 4.60 1.19 5.12
C TRP A 59 5.51 1.76 4.03
N PHE A 60 4.98 2.62 3.16
CA PHE A 60 5.73 3.22 2.06
C PHE A 60 6.87 4.10 2.58
N LYS A 61 6.62 4.94 3.60
CA LYS A 61 7.65 5.76 4.25
C LYS A 61 8.73 4.88 4.89
N SER A 62 8.36 3.84 5.63
CA SER A 62 9.32 2.92 6.25
C SER A 62 10.20 2.18 5.24
N ASN A 63 9.63 1.80 4.09
CA ASN A 63 10.39 1.17 3.01
C ASN A 63 11.27 2.15 2.22
N GLN A 64 10.86 3.42 2.05
CA GLN A 64 11.73 4.45 1.46
C GLN A 64 12.94 4.76 2.34
N ILE A 65 12.78 4.74 3.67
CA ILE A 65 13.90 4.95 4.61
C ILE A 65 14.84 3.75 4.58
N SER A 66 14.30 2.52 4.49
CA SER A 66 15.11 1.30 4.40
C SER A 66 15.91 1.22 3.09
N GLY A 67 15.36 1.71 1.97
CA GLY A 67 16.07 1.79 0.69
C GLY A 67 17.24 2.75 0.70
N GLN A 68 17.10 3.92 1.36
CA GLN A 68 18.17 4.90 1.47
C GLN A 68 19.32 4.45 2.38
N LYS A 69 19.06 3.56 3.35
CA LYS A 69 20.12 3.05 4.23
C LYS A 69 21.06 2.09 3.50
N GLN A 70 20.63 1.47 2.40
CA GLN A 70 21.49 0.57 1.62
C GLN A 70 22.46 1.34 0.70
N GLU A 71 22.12 2.55 0.27
CA GLU A 71 22.97 3.37 -0.63
C GLU A 71 24.04 4.19 0.12
N ALA A 72 24.04 4.16 1.47
CA ALA A 72 24.95 4.96 2.30
C ALA A 72 26.10 4.14 2.95
N PHE A 73 26.21 2.84 2.66
CA PHE A 73 27.26 1.97 3.22
C PHE A 73 28.08 1.21 2.17
N ASP A 74 28.06 1.63 0.91
CA ASP A 74 29.07 1.23 -0.08
C ASP A 74 30.25 2.24 -0.02
N ILE A 75 31.10 2.11 1.00
CA ILE A 75 32.44 2.71 1.07
C ILE A 75 33.44 1.60 1.39
#